data_AF-A0A819PUS0-F1
#
_entry.id   AF-A0A819PUS0-F1
#
_cell.length_a   1.000
_cell.length_b   1.000
_cell.length_c   1.000
_cell.angle_alpha   90.00
_cell.angle_beta   90.00
_cell.angle_gamma   90.00
#
_symmetry.space_group_name_H-M   'P 1'
#
loop_
_entity.id
_entity.type
_entity.pdbx_description
1 polymer ?
#
loop_
_entity_poly.entity_id
_entity_poly.type
_entity_poly.pdbx_seq_one_letter_code
_entity_poly.pdbx_strand_id
1 'polypeptide(L)' 'RTALNIPPGVIYDELYSDCGDQAPSYATVKRWAKWLHED' A
#
# COMPACT_ATOMS: atom_id res chain seq x y z
N ARG A 1 -8.08 -14.23 9.72
CA ARG A 1 -7.29 -13.06 9.34
C ARG A 1 -7.43 -12.93 7.82
N THR A 2 -8.30 -12.06 7.34
CA THR A 2 -8.52 -11.89 5.90
C THR A 2 -7.35 -11.04 5.40
N ALA A 3 -6.34 -11.67 4.81
CA ALA A 3 -5.32 -10.91 4.09
C ALA A 3 -6.05 -10.16 2.98
N LEU A 4 -6.14 -8.84 3.13
CA LEU A 4 -6.69 -7.97 2.09
C LEU A 4 -5.75 -8.11 0.89
N ASN A 5 -6.14 -8.92 -0.10
CA ASN A 5 -5.49 -9.05 -1.41
C ASN A 5 -5.65 -7.75 -2.23
N ILE A 6 -5.50 -6.59 -1.59
CA ILE A 6 -5.54 -5.30 -2.26
C ILE A 6 -4.20 -5.15 -2.96
N PRO A 7 -4.17 -4.96 -4.28
CA PRO A 7 -2.92 -4.70 -4.99
C PRO A 7 -2.23 -3.46 -4.42
N PRO A 8 -0.89 -3.46 -4.28
CA PRO A 8 -0.16 -2.31 -3.75
C PRO A 8 -0.34 -1.04 -4.59
N GLY A 9 -0.69 -1.17 -5.87
CA GLY A 9 -1.10 -0.04 -6.73
C GLY A 9 -2.32 0.70 -6.20
N VAL A 10 -3.37 -0.04 -5.81
CA VAL A 10 -4.61 0.55 -5.27
C VAL A 10 -4.34 1.28 -3.96
N ILE A 11 -3.50 0.71 -3.09
CA ILE A 11 -3.12 1.35 -1.83
C ILE A 11 -2.32 2.63 -2.10
N TYR A 12 -1.41 2.60 -3.07
CA TYR A 12 -0.61 3.77 -3.42
C TYR A 12 -1.44 4.89 -4.03
N ASP A 13 -2.34 4.58 -4.96
CA ASP A 13 -3.21 5.59 -5.60
C ASP A 13 -4.12 6.28 -4.58
N GLU A 14 -4.69 5.53 -3.64
CA GLU A 14 -5.48 6.12 -2.54
C GLU A 14 -4.64 7.04 -1.65
N LEU A 15 -3.45 6.58 -1.23
CA LEU A 15 -2.54 7.38 -0.41
C LEU A 15 -2.06 8.63 -1.15
N TYR A 16 -1.79 8.52 -2.45
CA TYR A 16 -1.38 9.64 -3.29
C TYR A 16 -2.55 10.63 -3.51
N SER A 17 -3.78 10.12 -3.64
CA SER A 17 -4.97 10.97 -3.75
C SER A 17 -5.24 11.76 -2.46
N ASP A 18 -4.96 11.20 -1.28
CA ASP A 18 -5.22 11.84 0.01
C ASP A 18 -4.06 12.73 0.48
N CYS A 19 -2.81 12.25 0.33
CA CYS A 19 -1.61 12.90 0.86
C CYS A 19 -0.75 13.61 -0.21
N GLY A 20 -1.04 13.42 -1.51
CA GLY A 20 -0.26 14.00 -2.61
C GLY A 20 1.23 13.63 -2.50
N ASP A 21 2.10 14.63 -2.58
CA ASP A 21 3.56 14.44 -2.48
C ASP A 21 4.04 14.01 -1.08
N GLN A 22 3.19 14.06 -0.06
CA GLN A 22 3.49 13.50 1.27
C GLN A 22 3.22 11.99 1.34
N ALA A 23 2.61 11.41 0.30
CA ALA A 23 2.34 9.99 0.25
C ALA A 23 3.64 9.18 0.28
N PRO A 24 3.64 8.02 0.97
CA PRO A 24 4.78 7.13 0.94
C PRO A 24 5.02 6.61 -0.48
N SER A 25 6.30 6.47 -0.85
CA SER A 25 6.67 5.96 -2.17
C SER A 25 6.05 4.60 -2.46
N TYR A 26 5.81 4.31 -3.74
CA TYR A 26 5.28 3.02 -4.19
C TYR A 26 6.09 1.82 -3.68
N ALA A 27 7.42 1.95 -3.55
CA ALA A 27 8.29 0.92 -3.01
C ALA A 27 8.00 0.62 -1.52
N THR A 28 7.66 1.65 -0.74
CA THR A 28 7.26 1.53 0.67
C THR A 28 5.93 0.79 0.77
N VAL A 29 4.93 1.19 -0.03
CA VAL A 29 3.60 0.55 -0.07
C VAL A 29 3.71 -0.93 -0.47
N LYS A 30 4.55 -1.26 -1.45
CA LYS A 30 4.80 -2.65 -1.85
C LYS A 30 5.39 -3.50 -0.72
N ARG A 31 6.26 -2.94 0.13
CA ARG A 31 6.80 -3.63 1.31
C ARG A 31 5.73 -3.87 2.37
N TRP A 32 4.86 -2.89 2.63
CA TRP A 32 3.74 -3.05 3.56
C TRP A 32 2.75 -4.12 3.10
N ALA A 33 2.40 -4.10 1.81
CA ALA A 33 1.54 -5.12 1.22
C ALA A 33 2.14 -6.52 1.37
N LYS A 34 3.46 -6.67 1.16
CA LYS A 34 4.15 -7.96 1.38
C LYS A 34 4.07 -8.42 2.85
N TRP A 35 4.34 -7.52 3.80
CA TRP A 35 4.29 -7.84 5.22
C TRP A 35 2.90 -8.28 5.68
N LEU A 36 1.84 -7.66 5.14
CA LEU A 36 0.43 -8.04 5.40
C LEU A 36 0.05 -9.45 4.90
N HIS A 37 0.83 -10.03 4.00
CA HIS A 37 0.58 -11.38 3.47
C HIS A 37 1.38 -12.49 4.17
N GLU A 38 2.37 -12.15 5.00
CA GLU A 38 3.26 -13.12 5.65
C GLU A 38 2.86 -13.44 7.12
N ASP A 39 1.69 -12.98 7.62
CA ASP A 39 1.17 -13.14 9.00
C ASP A 39 -0.29 -13.67 9.05
#